data_AF-A0A1V5IL84-F1
#
_entry.id   AF-A0A1V5IL84-F1
#
_cell.length_a   1.000
_cell.length_b   1.000
_cell.length_c   1.000
_cell.angle_alpha   90.00
_cell.angle_beta   90.00
_cell.angle_gamma   90.00
#
_symmetry.space_group_name_H-M   'P 1'
#
loop_
_entity.id
_entity.type
_entity.pdbx_description
1 polymer ?
#
loop_
_entity_poly.entity_id
_entity_poly.type
_entity_poly.pdbx_seq_one_letter_code
_entity_poly.pdbx_strand_id
1 'polypeptide(L)' 'MNTMLFIAGLCIALTSAALLFFDIIEAGVAAMVGILGIGLIGASGMSHIKRL' A
#
# COMPACT_ATOMS: atom_id res chain seq x y z
N MET A 1 -5.55 -7.47 -13.21
CA MET A 1 -4.90 -6.52 -12.26
C MET A 1 -4.30 -5.33 -12.99
N ASN A 2 -4.39 -4.13 -12.42
CA ASN A 2 -3.56 -3.01 -12.84
C ASN A 2 -2.20 -3.10 -12.13
N THR A 3 -1.22 -3.68 -12.80
CA THR A 3 0.11 -3.99 -12.23
C THR A 3 0.82 -2.77 -11.65
N MET A 4 0.64 -1.59 -12.26
CA MET A 4 1.20 -0.33 -11.74
C MET A 4 0.65 0.04 -10.35
N LEU A 5 -0.67 -0.08 -10.15
CA LEU A 5 -1.30 0.21 -8.85
C LEU A 5 -0.91 -0.82 -7.79
N PHE A 6 -0.76 -2.09 -8.19
CA PHE A 6 -0.31 -3.15 -7.30
C PHE A 6 1.12 -2.88 -6.80
N ILE A 7 2.04 -2.57 -7.71
CA ILE A 7 3.44 -2.27 -7.38
C ILE A 7 3.52 -1.00 -6.52
N ALA A 8 2.76 0.04 -6.85
CA ALA A 8 2.71 1.27 -6.05
C ALA A 8 2.22 1.00 -4.61
N GLY A 9 1.11 0.28 -4.45
CA GLY A 9 0.58 -0.08 -3.14
C GLY A 9 1.53 -0.97 -2.33
N LEU A 10 2.17 -1.95 -2.97
CA LEU A 10 3.18 -2.81 -2.34
C LEU A 10 4.39 -2.02 -1.88
N CYS A 11 4.88 -1.09 -2.69
CA CYS A 11 6.03 -0.26 -2.37
C CYS A 11 5.73 0.65 -1.16
N ILE A 12 4.55 1.30 -1.14
CA ILE A 12 4.11 2.14 -0.01
C ILE A 12 4.00 1.33 1.29
N ALA A 13 3.41 0.13 1.22
CA ALA A 13 3.29 -0.74 2.40
C ALA A 13 4.66 -1.19 2.93
N LEU A 14 5.58 -1.59 2.04
CA LEU A 14 6.94 -2.00 2.42
C LEU A 14 7.75 -0.84 3.01
N THR A 15 7.71 0.33 2.38
CA THR A 15 8.43 1.51 2.87
C THR A 15 7.91 1.94 4.23
N SER A 16 6.59 1.95 4.43
CA SER A 16 6.00 2.26 5.74
C SER A 16 6.44 1.27 6.83
N ALA A 17 6.42 -0.03 6.52
CA ALA A 17 6.88 -1.07 7.43
C ALA A 17 8.37 -0.91 7.77
N ALA A 18 9.21 -0.60 6.78
CA ALA A 18 10.63 -0.35 6.99
C ALA A 18 10.88 0.89 7.86
N LEU A 19 10.19 2.00 7.58
CA LEU A 19 10.30 3.24 8.36
C LEU A 19 9.87 3.03 9.83
N LEU A 20 8.85 2.22 10.08
CA LEU A 20 8.45 1.84 11.44
C LEU A 20 9.48 0.94 12.13
N PHE A 21 10.09 0.01 11.39
CA PHE A 21 11.17 -0.84 11.91
C PHE A 21 12.41 -0.05 12.33
N PHE A 22 12.71 1.05 11.63
CA PHE A 22 13.79 1.97 11.98
C PHE A 22 13.37 3.04 13.01
N ASP A 23 12.14 2.98 13.55
CA ASP A 23 11.58 3.96 14.49
C ASP A 23 11.61 5.41 13.98
N ILE A 24 11.61 5.59 12.65
CA ILE A 24 11.70 6.92 12.01
C ILE A 24 10.33 7.63 12.04
N ILE A 25 9.24 6.87 12.10
CA ILE A 25 7.87 7.38 12.11
C ILE A 25 7.06 6.75 13.25
N GLU A 26 6.11 7.51 13.79
CA GLU A 26 5.23 7.05 14.86
C GLU A 26 4.33 5.89 14.41
N ALA A 27 4.03 4.95 15.31
CA ALA A 27 3.26 3.75 15.02
C ALA A 27 1.89 4.04 14.38
N GLY A 28 1.22 5.11 14.81
CA GLY A 28 -0.07 5.52 14.24
C GLY A 28 0.03 5.96 12.78
N VAL A 29 1.08 6.71 12.43
CA VAL A 29 1.30 7.20 11.06
C VAL A 29 1.64 6.05 10.13
N ALA A 30 2.52 5.15 10.57
CA ALA A 30 2.89 3.99 9.78
C ALA A 30 1.72 3.04 9.51
N ALA A 31 0.85 2.84 10.50
CA ALA A 31 -0.36 2.04 10.35
C ALA A 31 -1.30 2.66 9.30
N MET A 32 -1.50 3.98 9.32
CA MET A 32 -2.32 4.68 8.31
C MET A 32 -1.75 4.52 6.90
N VAL A 33 -0.43 4.69 6.74
CA VAL A 33 0.23 4.52 5.43
C VAL A 33 0.21 3.06 4.97
N GLY A 34 0.36 2.11 5.89
CA GLY A 34 0.26 0.68 5.61
C GLY A 34 -1.14 0.28 5.13
N ILE A 35 -2.19 0.75 5.81
CA ILE A 35 -3.59 0.53 5.41
C ILE A 35 -3.84 1.12 4.01
N LEU A 36 -3.30 2.31 3.73
CA LEU A 36 -3.44 2.96 2.43
C LEU A 36 -2.73 2.15 1.32
N GLY A 37 -1.54 1.61 1.59
CA GLY A 37 -0.82 0.71 0.68
C GLY A 37 -1.60 -0.57 0.37
N ILE A 38 -2.17 -1.22 1.39
CA ILE A 38 -3.01 -2.42 1.19
C ILE A 38 -4.31 -2.08 0.46
N GLY A 39 -4.91 -0.93 0.73
CA GLY A 39 -6.09 -0.42 0.01
C GLY A 39 -5.81 -0.25 -1.50
N LEU A 40 -4.64 0.29 -1.86
CA LEU A 40 -4.21 0.42 -3.26
C LEU A 40 -4.00 -0.95 -3.93
N ILE A 41 -3.43 -1.92 -3.20
CA ILE A 41 -3.29 -3.31 -3.67
C ILE A 41 -4.67 -3.90 -3.99
N GLY A 42 -5.64 -3.78 -3.09
CA GLY A 42 -7.01 -4.26 -3.31
C GLY A 42 -7.70 -3.56 -4.50
N ALA A 43 -7.56 -2.24 -4.60
CA ALA A 43 -8.10 -1.46 -5.71
C ALA A 43 -7.48 -1.86 -7.07
N SER A 44 -6.22 -2.30 -7.09
CA SER A 44 -5.55 -2.77 -8.31
C SER A 44 -6.21 -4.01 -8.93
N GLY A 45 -6.83 -4.87 -8.12
CA GLY A 45 -7.61 -6.01 -8.57
C GLY A 45 -8.99 -5.59 -9.08
N MET A 46 -9.67 -4.73 -8.32
CA MET A 46 -11.03 -4.27 -8.60
C MET A 46 -11.13 -3.36 -9.83
N SER A 47 -10.10 -2.55 -10.11
CA SER A 47 -10.01 -1.72 -11.32
C SER A 47 -9.99 -2.55 -12.61
N HIS A 48 -9.56 -3.81 -12.57
CA HIS A 48 -9.59 -4.70 -13.73
C HIS A 48 -10.96 -5.39 -13.88
N ILE A 49 -11.64 -5.70 -12.77
CA ILE A 49 -13.02 -6.24 -12.78
C ILE A 49 -13.99 -5.22 -13.37
N LYS A 50 -13.81 -3.92 -13.06
CA LYS A 50 -14.69 -2.84 -13.55
C LYS A 50 -14.45 -2.47 -15.03
N ARG A 51 -13.42 -3.02 -15.66
CA ARG A 51 -13.04 -2.78 -17.07
C ARG A 51 -13.44 -3.92 -18.01
N LEU A 52 -13.96 -5.02 -17.46
CA LEU A 52 -14.65 -6.10 -18.17
C LEU A 52 -16.16 -5.85 -18.11
#